data_AF-A0A382DPP6-F1
#
_entry.id   AF-A0A382DPP6-F1
#
_cell.length_a   1.000
_cell.length_b   1.000
_cell.length_c   1.000
_cell.angle_alpha   90.00
_cell.angle_beta   90.00
_cell.angle_gamma   90.00
#
_symmetry.space_group_name_H-M   'P 1'
#
loop_
_entity.id
_entity.type
_entity.pdbx_description
1 polymer ?
#
loop_
_entity_poly.entity_id
_entity_poly.type
_entity_poly.pdbx_seq_one_letter_code
_entity_poly.pdbx_strand_id
1 'polypeptide(L)'
;MVAHELRTGRTLRCFSKELAGHRVPPFNCGGNSLVVAYFASAEMGCFLSLGWPFPVHLLDLYVEYRRMRNGTLGPGESTSLVAALAWLGLQRFIPAQKDEMRELSLRGGFYTVEEQEQLLDYCQADVMALKPFLKKLLPDISGGPALLDGNYIKAVALMEHTGVPLDTNLYGLLKRHWKTMKLKLVKRVDKETGFYDGFSFRRERFSQWLTQENISWPLLPSGTLQLDKEAWKRMTKLYPQLTQHAQLRETLSALKELKLPMGSDGRNRCLLSPFKSKTGRNQPSTTRFIFGLPA
;
A
#
# COMPACT_ATOMS: atom_id res chain seq x y z
N MET A 1 -11.39 -4.11 18.83
CA MET A 1 -10.23 -4.99 19.09
C MET A 1 -10.75 -6.26 19.72
N VAL A 2 -10.24 -7.41 19.26
CA VAL A 2 -10.48 -8.71 19.90
C VAL A 2 -9.13 -9.35 20.20
N ALA A 3 -8.99 -9.97 21.36
CA ALA A 3 -7.82 -10.75 21.74
C ALA A 3 -8.26 -12.07 22.38
N HIS A 4 -7.57 -13.16 22.07
CA HIS A 4 -7.86 -14.48 22.64
C HIS A 4 -6.59 -15.06 23.29
N GLU A 5 -6.68 -15.36 24.57
CA GLU A 5 -5.56 -15.88 25.36
C GLU A 5 -5.60 -17.41 25.37
N LEU A 6 -4.55 -18.04 24.81
CA LEU A 6 -4.58 -19.46 24.46
C LEU A 6 -4.54 -20.42 25.66
N ARG A 7 -4.03 -19.98 26.83
CA ARG A 7 -3.85 -20.85 28.01
C ARG A 7 -5.12 -20.97 28.83
N THR A 8 -5.78 -19.84 29.09
CA THR A 8 -7.02 -19.73 29.84
C THR A 8 -8.25 -19.86 28.96
N GLY A 9 -8.13 -19.64 27.64
CA GLY A 9 -9.24 -19.61 26.71
C GLY A 9 -10.09 -18.33 26.77
N ARG A 10 -9.66 -17.34 27.57
CA ARG A 10 -10.37 -16.07 27.71
C ARG A 10 -10.30 -15.26 26.41
N THR A 11 -11.46 -14.75 25.98
CA THR A 11 -11.57 -13.78 24.89
C THR A 11 -11.92 -12.41 25.45
N LEU A 12 -11.20 -11.40 25.00
CA LEU A 12 -11.47 -10.00 25.25
C LEU A 12 -12.03 -9.37 23.98
N ARG A 13 -13.16 -8.68 24.10
CA ARG A 13 -13.78 -7.90 23.04
C ARG A 13 -13.92 -6.48 23.56
N CYS A 14 -13.26 -5.53 22.90
CA CYS A 14 -13.32 -4.12 23.29
C CYS A 14 -13.53 -3.26 22.07
N PHE A 15 -14.56 -2.40 22.10
CA PHE A 15 -14.79 -1.42 21.05
C PHE A 15 -14.09 -0.08 21.37
N SER A 16 -14.11 0.86 20.43
CA SER A 16 -13.27 2.08 20.43
C SER A 16 -13.28 2.86 21.76
N LYS A 17 -14.46 3.12 22.35
CA LYS A 17 -14.56 3.89 23.61
C LYS A 17 -13.92 3.16 24.80
N GLU A 18 -14.10 1.85 24.89
CA GLU A 18 -13.52 1.04 25.97
C GLU A 18 -12.00 1.03 25.85
N LEU A 19 -11.47 0.86 24.63
CA LEU A 19 -10.04 0.92 24.36
C LEU A 19 -9.42 2.26 24.75
N ALA A 20 -10.08 3.37 24.40
CA ALA A 20 -9.61 4.72 24.75
C ALA A 20 -9.57 4.97 26.27
N GLY A 21 -10.38 4.24 27.06
CA GLY A 21 -10.36 4.31 28.52
C GLY A 21 -9.17 3.60 29.16
N HIS A 22 -8.48 2.71 28.44
CA HIS A 22 -7.35 1.96 28.94
C HIS A 22 -6.03 2.68 28.67
N ARG A 23 -5.24 2.93 29.73
CA ARG A 23 -3.89 3.52 29.63
C ARG A 23 -2.82 2.50 29.21
N VAL A 24 -3.12 1.21 29.35
CA VAL A 24 -2.24 0.09 29.00
C VAL A 24 -3.10 -0.99 28.33
N PRO A 25 -2.51 -1.89 27.52
CA PRO A 25 -3.25 -2.97 26.90
C PRO A 25 -3.99 -3.80 27.97
N PRO A 26 -5.28 -4.11 27.79
CA PRO A 26 -6.08 -4.92 28.73
C PRO A 26 -5.74 -6.43 28.72
N PHE A 27 -4.52 -6.78 28.29
CA PHE A 27 -3.98 -8.13 28.23
C PHE A 27 -2.45 -8.09 28.42
N ASN A 28 -1.85 -9.23 28.77
CA ASN A 28 -0.43 -9.29 29.09
C ASN A 28 0.43 -9.04 27.84
N CYS A 29 1.37 -8.11 27.97
CA CYS A 29 2.35 -7.71 26.94
C CYS A 29 3.79 -7.77 27.47
N GLY A 30 4.01 -8.32 28.68
CA GLY A 30 5.32 -8.45 29.31
C GLY A 30 6.14 -9.65 28.83
N GLY A 31 7.32 -9.85 29.42
CA GLY A 31 8.29 -10.87 28.99
C GLY A 31 7.83 -12.33 29.08
N ASN A 32 6.76 -12.62 29.83
CA ASN A 32 6.17 -13.97 29.94
C ASN A 32 5.02 -14.20 28.96
N SER A 33 4.82 -13.30 27.99
CA SER A 33 3.74 -13.35 27.01
C SER A 33 4.27 -13.17 25.58
N LEU A 34 3.61 -13.82 24.62
CA LEU A 34 3.86 -13.64 23.19
C LEU A 34 2.55 -13.14 22.56
N VAL A 35 2.60 -11.94 21.99
CA VAL A 35 1.49 -11.45 21.15
C VAL A 35 1.66 -12.03 19.75
N VAL A 36 0.60 -12.65 19.24
CA VAL A 36 0.56 -13.24 17.90
C VAL A 36 -0.50 -12.52 17.10
N ALA A 37 -0.14 -11.99 15.93
CA ALA A 37 -1.05 -11.29 15.04
C ALA A 37 -0.75 -11.64 13.58
N TYR A 38 -1.62 -11.24 12.67
CA TYR A 38 -1.40 -11.36 11.23
C TYR A 38 -1.34 -9.96 10.61
N PHE A 39 -0.17 -9.60 10.08
CA PHE A 39 0.14 -8.26 9.58
C PHE A 39 0.15 -7.21 10.69
N ALA A 40 0.93 -7.51 11.74
CA ALA A 40 0.92 -6.87 13.06
C ALA A 40 1.24 -5.37 13.06
N SER A 41 1.75 -4.81 11.95
CA SER A 41 1.97 -3.37 11.80
C SER A 41 0.72 -2.54 12.07
N ALA A 42 -0.47 -3.05 11.73
CA ALA A 42 -1.74 -2.39 11.98
C ALA A 42 -2.07 -2.33 13.48
N GLU A 43 -1.93 -3.46 14.18
CA GLU A 43 -2.12 -3.55 15.63
C GLU A 43 -1.10 -2.67 16.37
N MET A 44 0.16 -2.68 15.96
CA MET A 44 1.18 -1.80 16.56
C MET A 44 0.87 -0.32 16.30
N GLY A 45 0.31 0.04 15.14
CA GLY A 45 -0.19 1.40 14.90
C GLY A 45 -1.32 1.79 15.86
N CYS A 46 -2.20 0.85 16.23
CA CYS A 46 -3.23 1.04 17.25
C CYS A 46 -2.60 1.27 18.64
N PHE A 47 -1.60 0.48 19.02
CA PHE A 47 -0.87 0.66 20.28
C PHE A 47 -0.29 2.08 20.40
N LEU A 48 0.39 2.57 19.35
CA LEU A 48 0.91 3.93 19.32
C LEU A 48 -0.19 4.99 19.46
N SER A 49 -1.31 4.80 18.77
CA SER A 49 -2.44 5.73 18.81
C SER A 49 -3.12 5.80 20.19
N LEU A 50 -3.08 4.71 20.95
CA LEU A 50 -3.60 4.63 22.33
C LEU A 50 -2.53 4.97 23.39
N GLY A 51 -1.30 5.29 22.98
CA GLY A 51 -0.20 5.56 23.91
C GLY A 51 0.29 4.33 24.68
N TRP A 52 0.01 3.12 24.17
CA TRP A 52 0.37 1.87 24.82
C TRP A 52 1.82 1.49 24.51
N PRO A 53 2.54 0.90 25.49
CA PRO A 53 3.83 0.28 25.21
C PRO A 53 3.64 -0.96 24.32
N PHE A 54 4.55 -1.16 23.37
CA PHE A 54 4.55 -2.37 22.56
C PHE A 54 4.74 -3.64 23.41
N PRO A 55 4.20 -4.79 22.94
CA PRO A 55 4.50 -6.07 23.57
C PRO A 55 5.99 -6.37 23.51
N VAL A 56 6.54 -6.98 24.56
CA VAL A 56 7.95 -7.40 24.60
C VAL A 56 8.22 -8.39 23.47
N HIS A 57 7.39 -9.42 23.32
CA HIS A 57 7.49 -10.42 22.27
C HIS A 57 6.31 -10.33 21.31
N LEU A 58 6.62 -10.20 20.02
CA LEU A 58 5.64 -10.14 18.93
C LEU A 58 6.01 -11.18 17.87
N LEU A 59 5.03 -11.97 17.46
CA LEU A 59 5.11 -12.86 16.32
C LEU A 59 4.09 -12.40 15.27
N ASP A 60 4.59 -12.08 14.08
CA ASP A 60 3.73 -11.71 12.95
C ASP A 60 3.61 -12.89 11.97
N LEU A 61 2.46 -13.56 11.99
CA LEU A 61 2.16 -14.70 11.13
C LEU A 61 2.11 -14.34 9.65
N TYR A 62 1.92 -13.06 9.30
CA TYR A 62 2.09 -12.61 7.92
C TYR A 62 3.53 -12.81 7.48
N VAL A 63 4.51 -12.39 8.29
CA VAL A 63 5.93 -12.49 7.94
C VAL A 63 6.36 -13.95 7.79
N GLU A 64 5.93 -14.82 8.71
CA GLU A 64 6.22 -16.25 8.63
C GLU A 64 5.60 -16.90 7.38
N TYR A 65 4.33 -16.57 7.08
CA TYR A 65 3.68 -17.02 5.84
C TYR A 65 4.41 -16.50 4.59
N ARG A 66 4.83 -15.23 4.59
CA ARG A 66 5.58 -14.61 3.49
C ARG A 66 6.92 -15.31 3.27
N ARG A 67 7.60 -15.71 4.34
CA ARG A 67 8.86 -16.45 4.29
C ARG A 67 8.65 -17.82 3.64
N MET A 68 7.64 -18.57 4.08
CA MET A 68 7.33 -19.90 3.53
C MET A 68 6.88 -19.87 2.07
N ARG A 69 6.15 -18.82 1.67
CA ARG A 69 5.69 -18.63 0.30
C ARG A 69 6.66 -17.84 -0.58
N ASN A 70 7.85 -17.52 -0.07
CA ASN A 70 8.76 -16.67 -0.79
C ASN A 70 9.22 -17.35 -2.09
N GLY A 71 9.11 -16.65 -3.22
CA GLY A 71 9.44 -17.20 -4.53
C GLY A 71 8.39 -18.14 -5.14
N THR A 72 7.43 -18.64 -4.36
CA THR A 72 6.40 -19.59 -4.83
C THR A 72 5.03 -18.96 -5.08
N LEU A 73 4.84 -17.67 -4.74
CA LEU A 73 3.59 -16.96 -5.03
C LEU A 73 3.42 -16.75 -6.54
N GLY A 74 2.36 -17.35 -7.08
CA GLY A 74 1.99 -17.24 -8.49
C GLY A 74 1.33 -15.90 -8.85
N PRO A 75 1.20 -15.58 -10.15
CA PRO A 75 0.42 -14.42 -10.60
C PRO A 75 -1.02 -14.48 -10.08
N GLY A 76 -1.49 -13.39 -9.47
CA GLY A 76 -2.85 -13.30 -8.92
C GLY A 76 -3.02 -13.87 -7.52
N GLU A 77 -2.03 -14.57 -6.97
CA GLU A 77 -2.10 -15.03 -5.58
C GLU A 77 -1.92 -13.88 -4.58
N SER A 78 -2.64 -13.97 -3.46
CA SER A 78 -2.71 -12.94 -2.44
C SER A 78 -1.95 -13.34 -1.18
N THR A 79 -1.53 -12.34 -0.40
CA THR A 79 -0.90 -12.52 0.91
C THR A 79 -1.81 -12.08 2.05
N SER A 80 -3.12 -12.10 1.80
CA SER A 80 -4.12 -11.86 2.85
C SER A 80 -4.27 -13.07 3.77
N LEU A 81 -4.80 -12.85 4.98
CA LEU A 81 -5.12 -13.92 5.92
C LEU A 81 -5.97 -15.03 5.28
N VAL A 82 -6.94 -14.66 4.44
CA VAL A 82 -7.82 -15.62 3.74
C VAL A 82 -7.04 -16.50 2.78
N ALA A 83 -6.16 -15.91 1.96
CA ALA A 83 -5.33 -16.66 1.04
C ALA A 83 -4.34 -17.57 1.80
N ALA A 84 -3.81 -17.10 2.92
CA ALA A 84 -2.92 -17.87 3.77
C ALA A 84 -3.63 -19.04 4.47
N LEU A 85 -4.86 -18.83 4.98
CA LEU A 85 -5.71 -19.90 5.51
C LEU A 85 -6.04 -20.94 4.45
N ALA A 86 -6.39 -20.52 3.23
CA ALA A 86 -6.66 -21.42 2.12
C ALA A 86 -5.43 -22.26 1.75
N TRP A 87 -4.25 -21.64 1.65
CA TRP A 87 -3.00 -22.34 1.38
C TRP A 87 -2.67 -23.37 2.46
N LEU A 88 -2.96 -23.06 3.72
CA LEU A 88 -2.80 -23.98 4.84
C LEU A 88 -3.90 -25.06 4.92
N GLY A 89 -4.87 -25.12 4.03
CA GLY A 89 -5.99 -26.07 4.13
C GLY A 89 -6.90 -25.80 5.34
N LEU A 90 -7.05 -24.53 5.73
CA LEU A 90 -7.84 -24.04 6.85
C LEU A 90 -9.06 -23.24 6.38
N GLN A 91 -9.62 -23.56 5.21
CA GLN A 91 -10.69 -22.81 4.55
C GLN A 91 -11.93 -22.66 5.42
N ARG A 92 -12.24 -23.65 6.27
CA ARG A 92 -13.38 -23.59 7.21
C ARG A 92 -13.31 -22.46 8.23
N PHE A 93 -12.14 -21.82 8.40
CA PHE A 93 -11.94 -20.68 9.28
C PHE A 93 -11.96 -19.33 8.54
N ILE A 94 -12.21 -19.33 7.23
CA ILE A 94 -12.37 -18.10 6.44
C ILE A 94 -13.75 -17.50 6.76
N PRO A 95 -13.83 -16.23 7.21
CA PRO A 95 -15.12 -15.58 7.44
C PRO A 95 -15.92 -15.44 6.15
N ALA A 96 -17.23 -15.67 6.22
CA ALA A 96 -18.12 -15.67 5.04
C ALA A 96 -18.36 -14.26 4.43
N GLN A 97 -18.30 -13.20 5.25
CA GLN A 97 -18.71 -11.83 4.86
C GLN A 97 -17.55 -10.83 4.97
N LYS A 98 -16.49 -11.03 4.17
CA LYS A 98 -15.26 -10.24 4.33
C LYS A 98 -15.31 -8.85 3.70
N ASP A 99 -15.91 -8.71 2.52
CA ASP A 99 -15.86 -7.43 1.78
C ASP A 99 -16.79 -6.39 2.40
N GLU A 100 -18.01 -6.77 2.80
CA GLU A 100 -18.96 -5.90 3.50
C GLU A 100 -18.40 -5.39 4.84
N MET A 101 -17.81 -6.28 5.65
CA MET A 101 -17.22 -5.89 6.95
C MET A 101 -15.98 -5.02 6.78
N ARG A 102 -15.23 -5.20 5.70
CA ARG A 102 -14.09 -4.34 5.37
C ARG A 102 -14.58 -2.94 4.96
N GLU A 103 -15.60 -2.85 4.13
CA GLU A 103 -16.21 -1.56 3.76
C GLU A 103 -16.78 -0.84 4.98
N LEU A 104 -17.48 -1.57 5.85
CA LEU A 104 -17.99 -1.05 7.12
C LEU A 104 -16.85 -0.54 8.01
N SER A 105 -15.76 -1.29 8.16
CA SER A 105 -14.58 -0.86 8.91
C SER A 105 -13.94 0.41 8.33
N LEU A 106 -13.89 0.52 7.00
CA LEU A 106 -13.31 1.67 6.31
C LEU A 106 -14.17 2.94 6.40
N ARG A 107 -15.46 2.83 6.78
CA ARG A 107 -16.32 3.98 7.06
C ARG A 107 -15.78 4.87 8.19
N GLY A 108 -15.02 4.30 9.11
CA GLY A 108 -14.25 5.05 10.11
C GLY A 108 -15.05 5.63 11.27
N GLY A 109 -16.32 5.26 11.45
CA GLY A 109 -17.11 5.69 12.60
C GLY A 109 -18.64 5.65 12.40
N PHE A 110 -19.33 6.25 13.37
CA PHE A 110 -20.80 6.34 13.45
C PHE A 110 -21.48 4.97 13.30
N TYR A 111 -20.95 3.97 13.99
CA TYR A 111 -21.49 2.62 14.01
C TYR A 111 -22.70 2.53 14.95
N THR A 112 -23.80 1.94 14.49
CA THR A 112 -24.87 1.48 15.37
C THR A 112 -24.36 0.39 16.29
N VAL A 113 -25.10 0.07 17.35
CA VAL A 113 -24.69 -0.98 18.29
C VAL A 113 -24.55 -2.32 17.58
N GLU A 114 -25.43 -2.61 16.64
CA GLU A 114 -25.43 -3.83 15.83
C GLU A 114 -24.19 -3.90 14.92
N GLU A 115 -23.84 -2.79 14.26
CA GLU A 115 -22.63 -2.72 13.43
C GLU A 115 -21.35 -2.89 14.26
N GLN A 116 -21.32 -2.35 15.49
CA GLN A 116 -20.19 -2.56 16.40
C GLN A 116 -20.04 -4.03 16.76
N GLU A 117 -21.14 -4.73 17.05
CA GLU A 117 -21.13 -6.14 17.38
C GLU A 117 -20.70 -7.00 16.18
N GLN A 118 -21.20 -6.69 14.97
CA GLN A 118 -20.78 -7.35 13.73
C GLN A 118 -19.27 -7.19 13.46
N LEU A 119 -18.73 -5.99 13.67
CA LEU A 119 -17.30 -5.74 13.53
C LEU A 119 -16.48 -6.54 14.55
N LEU A 120 -16.96 -6.64 15.80
CA LEU A 120 -16.31 -7.44 16.84
C LEU A 120 -16.38 -8.94 16.53
N ASP A 121 -17.51 -9.44 16.03
CA ASP A 121 -17.65 -10.85 15.61
C ASP A 121 -16.71 -11.18 14.44
N TYR A 122 -16.65 -10.30 13.45
CA TYR A 122 -15.72 -10.43 12.33
C TYR A 122 -14.26 -10.44 12.81
N CYS A 123 -13.87 -9.49 13.68
CA CYS A 123 -12.54 -9.47 14.28
C CYS A 123 -12.26 -10.75 15.11
N GLN A 124 -13.25 -11.24 15.85
CA GLN A 124 -13.11 -12.46 16.64
C GLN A 124 -12.89 -13.67 15.75
N ALA A 125 -13.63 -13.81 14.64
CA ALA A 125 -13.43 -14.89 13.68
C ALA A 125 -11.99 -14.91 13.14
N ASP A 126 -11.46 -13.75 12.73
CA ASP A 126 -10.07 -13.61 12.27
C ASP A 126 -9.06 -14.01 13.37
N VAL A 127 -9.26 -13.57 14.62
CA VAL A 127 -8.40 -13.94 15.76
C VAL A 127 -8.45 -15.44 16.06
N MET A 128 -9.64 -16.04 16.06
CA MET A 128 -9.80 -17.46 16.34
C MET A 128 -9.18 -18.33 15.25
N ALA A 129 -9.14 -17.85 13.99
CA ALA A 129 -8.44 -18.51 12.89
C ALA A 129 -6.92 -18.55 13.08
N LEU A 130 -6.33 -17.62 13.85
CA LEU A 130 -4.89 -17.60 14.09
C LEU A 130 -4.39 -18.75 14.97
N LYS A 131 -5.23 -19.34 15.82
CA LYS A 131 -4.85 -20.49 16.66
C LYS A 131 -4.46 -21.74 15.83
N PRO A 132 -5.32 -22.27 14.94
CA PRO A 132 -4.94 -23.38 14.07
C PRO A 132 -3.87 -22.98 13.04
N PHE A 133 -3.84 -21.71 12.62
CA PHE A 133 -2.79 -21.18 11.74
C PHE A 133 -1.41 -21.29 12.40
N LEU A 134 -1.27 -20.73 13.60
CA LEU A 134 -0.05 -20.80 14.40
C LEU A 134 0.37 -22.25 14.61
N LYS A 135 -0.56 -23.14 14.97
CA LYS A 135 -0.27 -24.57 15.15
C LYS A 135 0.34 -25.21 13.89
N LYS A 136 -0.12 -24.83 12.69
CA LYS A 136 0.42 -25.35 11.43
C LYS A 136 1.80 -24.80 11.11
N LEU A 137 2.09 -23.53 11.43
CA LEU A 137 3.39 -22.93 11.13
C LEU A 137 4.45 -23.21 12.19
N LEU A 138 4.05 -23.47 13.43
CA LEU A 138 4.96 -23.59 14.58
C LEU A 138 6.17 -24.52 14.34
N PRO A 139 6.04 -25.69 13.67
CA PRO A 139 7.19 -26.56 13.39
C PRO A 139 8.29 -25.91 12.54
N ASP A 140 7.92 -24.95 11.68
CA ASP A 140 8.81 -24.32 10.70
C ASP A 140 9.27 -22.90 11.14
N ILE A 141 8.69 -22.36 12.22
CA ILE A 141 9.05 -21.04 12.74
C ILE A 141 10.41 -21.12 13.46
N SER A 142 11.39 -20.41 12.92
CA SER A 142 12.69 -20.24 13.55
C SER A 142 12.60 -19.18 14.66
N GLY A 143 12.61 -19.61 15.93
CA GLY A 143 12.33 -18.76 17.11
C GLY A 143 13.00 -17.38 17.12
N GLY A 144 14.32 -17.32 17.30
CA GLY A 144 15.07 -16.05 17.39
C GLY A 144 14.82 -15.10 16.20
N PRO A 145 14.98 -15.56 14.95
CA PRO A 145 14.65 -14.75 13.76
C PRO A 145 13.21 -14.23 13.73
N ALA A 146 12.21 -15.03 14.13
CA ALA A 146 10.81 -14.61 14.12
C ALA A 146 10.54 -13.45 15.10
N LEU A 147 11.20 -13.46 16.27
CA LEU A 147 11.10 -12.35 17.23
C LEU A 147 11.83 -11.09 16.76
N LEU A 148 12.93 -11.23 16.02
CA LEU A 148 13.60 -10.08 15.38
C LEU A 148 12.71 -9.45 14.31
N ASP A 149 12.03 -10.26 13.50
CA ASP A 149 11.05 -9.77 12.53
C ASP A 149 9.89 -9.05 13.22
N GLY A 150 9.40 -9.58 14.35
CA GLY A 150 8.43 -8.89 15.20
C GLY A 150 8.92 -7.51 15.69
N ASN A 151 10.19 -7.40 16.09
CA ASN A 151 10.78 -6.11 16.46
C ASN A 151 10.90 -5.16 15.26
N TYR A 152 11.21 -5.67 14.08
CA TYR A 152 11.19 -4.87 12.85
C TYR A 152 9.78 -4.37 12.52
N ILE A 153 8.73 -5.18 12.71
CA ILE A 153 7.34 -4.74 12.51
C ILE A 153 6.95 -3.60 13.47
N LYS A 154 7.41 -3.63 14.74
CA LYS A 154 7.25 -2.50 15.67
C LYS A 154 7.95 -1.24 15.15
N ALA A 155 9.16 -1.37 14.62
CA ALA A 155 9.88 -0.25 14.01
C ALA A 155 9.16 0.30 12.78
N VAL A 156 8.57 -0.56 11.94
CA VAL A 156 7.73 -0.17 10.81
C VAL A 156 6.53 0.64 11.28
N ALA A 157 5.82 0.18 12.31
CA ALA A 157 4.69 0.92 12.87
C ALA A 157 5.12 2.30 13.40
N LEU A 158 6.28 2.41 14.05
CA LEU A 158 6.85 3.70 14.47
C LEU A 158 7.14 4.62 13.28
N MET A 159 7.75 4.11 12.21
CA MET A 159 8.02 4.89 10.99
C MET A 159 6.72 5.39 10.35
N GLU A 160 5.71 4.52 10.24
CA GLU A 160 4.41 4.85 9.66
C GLU A 160 3.62 5.85 10.50
N HIS A 161 3.63 5.68 11.84
CA HIS A 161 2.97 6.60 12.77
C HIS A 161 3.68 7.95 12.85
N THR A 162 5.01 7.96 12.78
CA THR A 162 5.80 9.19 12.71
C THR A 162 5.51 9.91 11.41
N GLY A 163 5.58 9.23 10.26
CA GLY A 163 5.40 9.85 8.95
C GLY A 163 6.51 10.83 8.55
N VAL A 164 6.50 11.27 7.30
CA VAL A 164 7.50 12.20 6.74
C VAL A 164 6.94 13.63 6.79
N PRO A 165 7.62 14.61 7.41
CA PRO A 165 7.14 15.99 7.41
C PRO A 165 7.19 16.56 6.00
N LEU A 166 6.14 17.27 5.60
CA LEU A 166 6.07 17.96 4.31
C LEU A 166 5.86 19.46 4.52
N ASP A 167 6.40 20.25 3.59
CA ASP A 167 6.02 21.65 3.47
C ASP A 167 4.58 21.73 2.96
N THR A 168 3.65 21.97 3.87
CA THR A 168 2.21 22.01 3.57
C THR A 168 1.82 23.21 2.70
N ASN A 169 2.57 24.32 2.81
CA ASN A 169 2.34 25.51 2.00
C ASN A 169 2.77 25.26 0.55
N LEU A 170 3.97 24.72 0.35
CA LEU A 170 4.45 24.35 -0.98
C LEU A 170 3.58 23.26 -1.60
N TYR A 171 3.21 22.23 -0.82
CA TYR A 171 2.30 21.19 -1.30
C TYR A 171 0.94 21.77 -1.73
N GLY A 172 0.36 22.67 -0.94
CA GLY A 172 -0.88 23.37 -1.27
C GLY A 172 -0.77 24.21 -2.54
N LEU A 173 0.33 24.96 -2.70
CA LEU A 173 0.62 25.77 -3.89
C LEU A 173 0.74 24.88 -5.13
N LEU A 174 1.54 23.81 -5.05
CA LEU A 174 1.72 22.85 -6.13
C LEU A 174 0.39 22.21 -6.51
N LYS A 175 -0.39 21.72 -5.53
CA LYS A 175 -1.69 21.09 -5.78
C LYS A 175 -2.67 22.06 -6.47
N ARG A 176 -2.73 23.31 -6.01
CA ARG A 176 -3.59 24.36 -6.60
C ARG A 176 -3.24 24.64 -8.06
N HIS A 177 -1.95 24.73 -8.38
CA HIS A 177 -1.48 25.11 -9.70
C HIS A 177 -1.08 23.94 -10.60
N TRP A 178 -1.14 22.69 -10.11
CA TRP A 178 -0.62 21.50 -10.78
C TRP A 178 -1.13 21.35 -12.22
N LYS A 179 -2.47 21.40 -12.37
CA LYS A 179 -3.12 21.27 -13.68
C LYS A 179 -2.72 22.41 -14.62
N THR A 180 -2.69 23.64 -14.10
CA THR A 180 -2.33 24.84 -14.87
C THR A 180 -0.88 24.80 -15.32
N MET A 181 0.06 24.38 -14.46
CA MET A 181 1.47 24.23 -14.80
C MET A 181 1.66 23.20 -15.92
N LYS A 182 1.01 22.03 -15.80
CA LYS A 182 1.05 21.00 -16.85
C LYS A 182 0.50 21.50 -18.18
N LEU A 183 -0.63 22.22 -18.16
CA LEU A 183 -1.22 22.78 -19.38
C LEU A 183 -0.33 23.85 -20.01
N LYS A 184 0.31 24.71 -19.20
CA LYS A 184 1.29 25.69 -19.70
C LYS A 184 2.48 25.00 -20.36
N LEU A 185 2.97 23.90 -19.78
CA LEU A 185 4.05 23.10 -20.37
C LEU A 185 3.65 22.49 -21.71
N VAL A 186 2.46 21.88 -21.79
CA VAL A 186 1.91 21.36 -23.06
C VAL A 186 1.80 22.48 -24.09
N LYS A 187 1.15 23.60 -23.76
CA LYS A 187 0.97 24.72 -24.69
C LYS A 187 2.29 25.31 -25.18
N ARG A 188 3.35 25.25 -24.37
CA ARG A 188 4.68 25.76 -24.76
C ARG A 188 5.36 24.86 -25.78
N VAL A 189 5.34 23.55 -25.57
CA VAL A 189 6.02 22.56 -26.43
C VAL A 189 5.19 22.22 -27.67
N ASP A 190 3.86 22.17 -27.53
CA ASP A 190 2.92 21.75 -28.57
C ASP A 190 2.30 22.92 -29.34
N LYS A 191 2.95 24.10 -29.30
CA LYS A 191 2.41 25.34 -29.88
C LYS A 191 2.21 25.24 -31.40
N GLU A 192 3.14 24.60 -32.10
CA GLU A 192 3.21 24.57 -33.57
C GLU A 192 2.68 23.25 -34.14
N THR A 193 2.90 22.15 -33.43
CA THR A 193 2.59 20.80 -33.89
C THR A 193 1.17 20.34 -33.55
N GLY A 194 0.60 20.82 -32.44
CA GLY A 194 -0.79 20.54 -32.06
C GLY A 194 -1.10 19.06 -31.78
N PHE A 195 -0.10 18.26 -31.38
CA PHE A 195 -0.25 16.83 -31.08
C PHE A 195 -1.13 16.56 -29.85
N TYR A 196 -1.42 17.55 -29.02
CA TYR A 196 -2.19 17.41 -27.80
C TYR A 196 -3.53 18.15 -27.87
N ASP A 197 -4.50 17.59 -27.16
CA ASP A 197 -5.74 18.24 -26.76
C ASP A 197 -5.85 18.18 -25.22
N GLY A 198 -5.54 19.31 -24.57
CA GLY A 198 -5.34 19.36 -23.13
C GLY A 198 -4.16 18.50 -22.70
N PHE A 199 -4.43 17.31 -22.17
CA PHE A 199 -3.41 16.31 -21.79
C PHE A 199 -3.40 15.07 -22.70
N SER A 200 -4.35 14.98 -23.63
CA SER A 200 -4.55 13.82 -24.48
C SER A 200 -3.72 13.93 -25.73
N PHE A 201 -2.80 12.98 -25.94
CA PHE A 201 -2.03 12.88 -27.17
C PHE A 201 -2.92 12.34 -28.30
N ARG A 202 -3.08 13.11 -29.38
CA ARG A 202 -3.90 12.78 -30.55
C ARG A 202 -3.04 12.08 -31.60
N ARG A 203 -3.17 10.76 -31.69
CA ARG A 203 -2.35 9.91 -32.57
C ARG A 203 -2.54 10.27 -34.04
N GLU A 204 -3.74 10.66 -34.41
CA GLU A 204 -4.13 11.03 -35.77
C GLU A 204 -3.38 12.27 -36.23
N ARG A 205 -3.31 13.30 -35.37
CA ARG A 205 -2.55 14.54 -35.66
C ARG A 205 -1.06 14.27 -35.79
N PHE A 206 -0.51 13.45 -34.90
CA PHE A 206 0.89 13.06 -34.98
C PHE A 206 1.18 12.26 -36.27
N SER A 207 0.31 11.32 -36.64
CA SER A 207 0.44 10.56 -37.88
C SER A 207 0.40 11.46 -39.12
N GLN A 208 -0.51 12.44 -39.16
CA GLN A 208 -0.60 13.41 -40.26
C GLN A 208 0.68 14.24 -40.39
N TRP A 209 1.20 14.73 -39.28
CA TRP A 209 2.45 15.49 -39.25
C TRP A 209 3.65 14.65 -39.69
N LEU A 210 3.75 13.38 -39.25
CA LEU A 210 4.81 12.48 -39.72
C LEU A 210 4.78 12.30 -41.24
N THR A 211 3.59 12.16 -41.84
CA THR A 211 3.44 12.08 -43.30
C THR A 211 3.88 13.38 -43.99
N GLN A 212 3.51 14.54 -43.44
CA GLN A 212 3.88 15.85 -43.98
C GLN A 212 5.40 16.07 -43.95
N GLU A 213 6.07 15.64 -42.88
CA GLU A 213 7.51 15.74 -42.70
C GLU A 213 8.29 14.58 -43.36
N ASN A 214 7.59 13.64 -44.02
CA ASN A 214 8.15 12.45 -44.63
C ASN A 214 9.00 11.59 -43.65
N ILE A 215 8.50 11.43 -42.41
CA ILE A 215 9.16 10.68 -41.34
C ILE A 215 8.53 9.30 -41.21
N SER A 216 9.34 8.26 -41.41
CA SER A 216 8.92 6.87 -41.17
C SER A 216 8.98 6.51 -39.69
N TRP A 217 7.83 6.24 -39.08
CA TRP A 217 7.73 5.92 -37.65
C TRP A 217 7.46 4.42 -37.43
N PRO A 218 8.07 3.77 -36.40
CA PRO A 218 7.86 2.36 -36.13
C PRO A 218 6.40 2.02 -35.76
N LEU A 219 5.93 0.88 -36.25
CA LEU A 219 4.58 0.36 -35.99
C LEU A 219 4.63 -0.86 -35.08
N LEU A 220 3.58 -1.03 -34.27
CA LEU A 220 3.28 -2.28 -33.57
C LEU A 220 2.78 -3.34 -34.57
N PRO A 221 2.79 -4.64 -34.22
CA PRO A 221 2.19 -5.69 -35.05
C PRO A 221 0.72 -5.44 -35.42
N SER A 222 0.01 -4.66 -34.61
CA SER A 222 -1.36 -4.22 -34.88
C SER A 222 -1.48 -3.13 -35.97
N GLY A 223 -0.38 -2.65 -36.53
CA GLY A 223 -0.34 -1.55 -37.51
C GLY A 223 -0.43 -0.15 -36.90
N THR A 224 -0.54 -0.03 -35.57
CA THR A 224 -0.60 1.28 -34.90
C THR A 224 0.79 1.83 -34.56
N LEU A 225 0.94 3.16 -34.49
CA LEU A 225 2.20 3.80 -34.12
C LEU A 225 2.72 3.29 -32.77
N GLN A 226 3.99 2.89 -32.73
CA GLN A 226 4.69 2.51 -31.51
C GLN A 226 5.09 3.79 -30.74
N LEU A 227 4.46 4.05 -29.59
CA LEU A 227 4.63 5.30 -28.82
C LEU A 227 5.28 5.10 -27.44
N ASP A 228 5.90 3.95 -27.22
CA ASP A 228 6.64 3.65 -25.99
C ASP A 228 7.96 4.43 -25.88
N LYS A 229 8.58 4.36 -24.69
CA LYS A 229 9.81 5.11 -24.37
C LYS A 229 10.96 4.77 -25.32
N GLU A 230 11.09 3.51 -25.73
CA GLU A 230 12.19 3.07 -26.59
C GLU A 230 12.00 3.52 -28.04
N ALA A 231 10.77 3.53 -28.55
CA ALA A 231 10.45 4.12 -29.84
C ALA A 231 10.82 5.61 -29.87
N TRP A 232 10.34 6.41 -28.92
CA TRP A 232 10.70 7.83 -28.85
C TRP A 232 12.20 8.06 -28.69
N LYS A 233 12.89 7.27 -27.86
CA LYS A 233 14.35 7.38 -27.66
C LYS A 233 15.14 7.09 -28.93
N ARG A 234 14.71 6.13 -29.75
CA ARG A 234 15.35 5.84 -31.04
C ARG A 234 15.04 6.93 -32.06
N MET A 235 13.78 7.33 -32.17
CA MET A 235 13.34 8.28 -33.19
C MET A 235 13.85 9.70 -32.95
N THR A 236 14.00 10.13 -31.70
CA THR A 236 14.56 11.45 -31.38
C THR A 236 16.05 11.58 -31.71
N LYS A 237 16.78 10.47 -31.85
CA LYS A 237 18.16 10.50 -32.37
C LYS A 237 18.20 10.78 -33.88
N LEU A 238 17.20 10.29 -34.61
CA LEU A 238 17.08 10.48 -36.06
C LEU A 238 16.40 11.80 -36.40
N TYR A 239 15.46 12.23 -35.57
CA TYR A 239 14.62 13.42 -35.75
C TYR A 239 14.65 14.28 -34.48
N PRO A 240 15.72 15.06 -34.26
CA PRO A 240 15.91 15.85 -33.03
C PRO A 240 14.80 16.86 -32.74
N GLN A 241 14.04 17.31 -33.75
CA GLN A 241 12.88 18.19 -33.58
C GLN A 241 11.80 17.60 -32.67
N LEU A 242 11.74 16.27 -32.54
CA LEU A 242 10.81 15.57 -31.66
C LEU A 242 11.30 15.44 -30.21
N THR A 243 12.53 15.89 -29.90
CA THR A 243 13.13 15.75 -28.56
C THR A 243 12.30 16.46 -27.49
N GLN A 244 11.81 17.67 -27.77
CA GLN A 244 10.97 18.41 -26.82
C GLN A 244 9.65 17.67 -26.56
N HIS A 245 9.07 17.04 -27.57
CA HIS A 245 7.87 16.21 -27.41
C HIS A 245 8.14 14.93 -26.60
N ALA A 246 9.28 14.27 -26.80
CA ALA A 246 9.66 13.13 -25.98
C ALA A 246 9.85 13.52 -24.51
N GLN A 247 10.54 14.63 -24.25
CA GLN A 247 10.72 15.19 -22.90
C GLN A 247 9.38 15.59 -22.27
N LEU A 248 8.47 16.20 -23.04
CA LEU A 248 7.12 16.53 -22.57
C LEU A 248 6.37 15.26 -22.15
N ARG A 249 6.40 14.19 -22.97
CA ARG A 249 5.73 12.92 -22.65
C ARG A 249 6.26 12.30 -21.36
N GLU A 250 7.59 12.27 -21.21
CA GLU A 250 8.23 11.75 -20.00
C GLU A 250 7.85 12.59 -18.77
N THR A 251 7.93 13.92 -18.90
CA THR A 251 7.55 14.86 -17.83
C THR A 251 6.08 14.71 -17.43
N LEU A 252 5.15 14.64 -18.38
CA LEU A 252 3.72 14.48 -18.07
C LEU A 252 3.39 13.13 -17.44
N SER A 253 4.13 12.08 -17.81
CA SER A 253 4.03 10.74 -17.22
C SER A 253 4.55 10.71 -15.78
N ALA A 254 5.62 11.46 -15.49
CA ALA A 254 6.17 11.64 -14.16
C ALA A 254 5.29 12.54 -13.26
N LEU A 255 4.77 13.64 -13.78
CA LEU A 255 3.90 14.59 -13.08
C LEU A 255 2.46 14.07 -12.93
N LYS A 256 2.31 12.91 -12.29
CA LYS A 256 1.00 12.36 -11.91
C LYS A 256 0.31 13.26 -10.90
N GLU A 257 -0.97 13.01 -10.69
CA GLU A 257 -1.73 13.70 -9.66
C GLU A 257 -1.11 13.45 -8.27
N LEU A 258 -0.92 14.51 -7.49
CA LEU A 258 -0.34 14.44 -6.16
C LEU A 258 -1.36 13.88 -5.16
N LYS A 259 -1.27 12.57 -4.86
CA LYS A 259 -2.19 11.83 -3.96
C LYS A 259 -1.53 11.41 -2.65
N LEU A 260 -0.67 12.26 -2.11
CA LEU A 260 -0.01 12.00 -0.83
C LEU A 260 -1.04 12.09 0.31
N PRO A 261 -1.32 11.00 1.05
CA PRO A 261 -2.08 11.07 2.30
C PRO A 261 -1.29 11.90 3.30
N MET A 262 -1.86 13.03 3.71
CA MET A 262 -1.25 13.96 4.66
C MET A 262 -2.14 14.02 5.90
N GLY A 263 -1.54 13.84 7.08
CA GLY A 263 -2.22 14.07 8.35
C GLY A 263 -2.47 15.55 8.60
N SER A 264 -3.34 15.86 9.57
CA SER A 264 -3.58 17.24 10.03
C SER A 264 -2.33 17.91 10.58
N ASP A 265 -1.34 17.13 10.98
CA ASP A 265 0.00 17.55 11.43
C ASP A 265 1.00 17.79 10.29
N GLY A 266 0.56 17.75 9.02
CA GLY A 266 1.40 18.02 7.86
C GLY A 266 2.35 16.89 7.50
N ARG A 267 2.12 15.66 8.01
CA ARG A 267 3.02 14.52 7.77
C ARG A 267 2.42 13.51 6.80
N ASN A 268 3.21 13.06 5.84
CA ASN A 268 2.85 11.99 4.93
C ASN A 268 3.00 10.63 5.62
N ARG A 269 1.88 9.93 5.80
CA ARG A 269 1.82 8.57 6.37
C ARG A 269 1.36 7.60 5.29
N CYS A 270 2.22 6.63 4.97
CA CYS A 270 1.95 5.62 3.96
C CYS A 270 2.32 4.24 4.51
N LEU A 271 1.51 3.23 4.19
CA LEU A 271 1.85 1.83 4.43
C LEU A 271 3.17 1.49 3.70
N LEU A 272 4.18 1.08 4.46
CA LEU A 272 5.49 0.70 3.95
C LEU A 272 5.49 -0.71 3.34
N SER A 273 4.47 -1.51 3.66
CA SER A 273 4.30 -2.89 3.16
C SER A 273 5.55 -3.73 3.41
N PRO A 274 5.89 -4.01 4.68
CA PRO A 274 7.10 -4.74 5.02
C PRO A 274 7.12 -6.15 4.41
N PHE A 275 8.31 -6.63 4.07
CA PHE A 275 8.53 -7.95 3.46
C PHE A 275 7.75 -8.22 2.16
N LYS A 276 7.32 -7.16 1.45
CA LYS A 276 6.49 -7.32 0.25
C LYS A 276 7.25 -7.79 -0.98
N SER A 277 8.55 -7.52 -1.10
CA SER A 277 9.35 -8.04 -2.21
C SER A 277 9.84 -9.47 -1.98
N LYS A 278 10.26 -10.17 -3.06
CA LYS A 278 10.93 -11.49 -2.97
C LYS A 278 12.24 -11.45 -2.16
N THR A 279 12.88 -10.27 -2.11
CA THR A 279 14.12 -10.04 -1.36
C THR A 279 13.87 -9.56 0.09
N GLY A 280 12.63 -9.58 0.57
CA GLY A 280 12.28 -9.14 1.94
C GLY A 280 12.20 -7.62 2.14
N ARG A 281 12.50 -6.81 1.12
CA ARG A 281 12.36 -5.33 1.17
C ARG A 281 10.90 -4.88 1.28
N ASN A 282 10.72 -3.74 1.94
CA ASN A 282 9.50 -2.94 1.94
C ASN A 282 9.12 -2.50 0.51
N GLN A 283 7.83 -2.31 0.26
CA GLN A 283 7.31 -1.86 -1.03
C GLN A 283 6.18 -0.84 -0.82
N PRO A 284 6.51 0.38 -0.35
CA PRO A 284 5.53 1.46 -0.21
C PRO A 284 4.90 1.82 -1.56
N SER A 285 3.77 2.51 -1.50
CA SER A 285 3.08 2.97 -2.71
C SER A 285 3.89 4.04 -3.45
N THR A 286 4.08 3.86 -4.76
CA THR A 286 4.72 4.83 -5.65
C THR A 286 3.90 6.10 -5.89
N THR A 287 2.66 6.17 -5.38
CA THR A 287 1.78 7.33 -5.54
C THR A 287 1.38 7.98 -4.21
N ARG A 288 1.53 7.25 -3.10
CA ARG A 288 1.15 7.72 -1.76
C ARG A 288 2.35 7.99 -0.85
N PHE A 289 3.53 7.48 -1.17
CA PHE A 289 4.74 7.78 -0.41
C PHE A 289 5.52 8.89 -1.10
N ILE A 290 5.94 9.91 -0.35
CA ILE A 290 6.66 11.07 -0.91
C ILE A 290 7.91 10.64 -1.69
N PHE A 291 8.69 9.69 -1.17
CA PHE A 291 9.89 9.17 -1.84
C PHE A 291 9.59 8.19 -2.99
N GLY A 292 8.32 7.88 -3.23
CA GLY A 292 7.87 7.13 -4.40
C GLY A 292 7.52 8.02 -5.60
N LEU A 293 7.39 9.34 -5.38
CA LEU A 293 7.17 10.29 -6.47
C LEU A 293 8.47 10.44 -7.28
N PRO A 294 8.37 10.67 -8.60
CA PRO A 294 9.55 10.91 -9.42
C PRO A 294 10.30 12.17 -8.92
N ALA A 295 11.63 12.05 -8.89
CA ALA A 295 12.57 13.11 -8.53
C ALA A 295 12.64 14.19 -9.62
#